data_AF-A0AAW2Z2P7-F1
#
_entry.id   AF-A0AAW2Z2P7-F1
#
_cell.length_a   1.000
_cell.length_b   1.000
_cell.length_c   1.000
_cell.angle_alpha   90.00
_cell.angle_beta   90.00
_cell.angle_gamma   90.00
#
_symmetry.space_group_name_H-M   'P 1'
#
loop_
_entity.id
_entity.type
_entity.pdbx_description
1 polymer ?
#
loop_
_entity_poly.entity_id
_entity_poly.type
_entity_poly.pdbx_seq_one_letter_code
_entity_poly.pdbx_strand_id
1 'polypeptide(L)'
;MNAADLVHRLGLNETDVLNIYQFGSRVYECKQDYSSSDWDFIIVVNDSLKLPDITQHEETSTGFSHFEEESKYSKDPTGSAIIHYHSESVDATIFREFSFLNAINYFYIPAIESLSLQTIPHIKSKYVWKLTIDYKIPDINLAHNKSLLRRSFSAVSDNSFVKCRKKITLHPEQEYVGRKSLWHSLRILLFGCQVAEHNQIINFQEANALYKDIVVDEIPCDDLVFSSVPPPDNCTSWEQRAVWKWEQYKKKYTVMKNQLKSRFKSLAPIVK
;
A
#
# COMPACT_ATOMS: atom_id res chain seq x y z
N MET A 1 14.65 -11.00 -12.28
CA MET A 1 13.25 -11.22 -12.68
C MET A 1 12.84 -10.10 -13.60
N ASN A 2 12.32 -10.45 -14.77
CA ASN A 2 11.72 -9.52 -15.73
C ASN A 2 10.20 -9.78 -15.86
N ALA A 3 9.53 -9.06 -16.76
CA ALA A 3 8.09 -9.18 -16.98
C ALA A 3 7.65 -10.57 -17.45
N ALA A 4 8.37 -11.17 -18.40
CA ALA A 4 8.05 -12.50 -18.92
C ALA A 4 8.23 -13.58 -17.84
N ASP A 5 9.31 -13.51 -17.05
CA ASP A 5 9.54 -14.40 -15.91
C ASP A 5 8.38 -14.33 -14.90
N LEU A 6 7.91 -13.11 -14.59
CA LEU A 6 6.79 -12.88 -13.67
C LEU A 6 5.48 -13.47 -14.21
N VAL A 7 5.16 -13.20 -15.48
CA VAL A 7 3.94 -13.71 -16.14
C VAL A 7 3.96 -15.25 -16.17
N HIS A 8 5.09 -15.85 -16.52
CA HIS A 8 5.27 -17.29 -16.51
C HIS A 8 5.12 -17.89 -15.11
N ARG A 9 5.75 -17.28 -14.10
CA ARG A 9 5.66 -17.72 -12.69
C ARG A 9 4.23 -17.67 -12.16
N LEU A 10 3.45 -16.68 -12.58
CA LEU A 10 2.04 -16.54 -12.23
C LEU A 10 1.12 -17.44 -13.08
N GLY A 11 1.65 -18.26 -13.99
CA GLY A 11 0.84 -19.10 -14.87
C GLY A 11 -0.12 -18.31 -15.77
N LEU A 12 0.20 -17.05 -16.08
CA LEU A 12 -0.60 -16.18 -16.93
C LEU A 12 -0.14 -16.28 -18.39
N ASN A 13 -1.05 -16.12 -19.35
CA ASN A 13 -0.65 -15.95 -20.74
C ASN A 13 -0.27 -14.50 -21.00
N GLU A 14 0.82 -14.27 -21.72
CA GLU A 14 1.28 -12.91 -22.04
C GLU A 14 0.24 -12.08 -22.81
N THR A 15 -0.57 -12.72 -23.67
CA THR A 15 -1.63 -12.06 -24.44
C THR A 15 -2.78 -11.56 -23.57
N ASP A 16 -2.99 -12.17 -22.41
CA ASP A 16 -4.06 -11.79 -21.48
C ASP A 16 -3.61 -10.68 -20.54
N VAL A 17 -2.31 -10.44 -20.40
CA VAL A 17 -1.76 -9.40 -19.51
C VAL A 17 -1.70 -8.07 -20.26
N LEU A 18 -2.49 -7.09 -19.81
CA LEU A 18 -2.55 -5.76 -20.39
C LEU A 18 -1.40 -4.91 -19.87
N ASN A 19 -1.29 -4.74 -18.56
CA ASN A 19 -0.28 -3.88 -17.93
C ASN A 19 0.35 -4.55 -16.70
N ILE A 20 1.61 -4.22 -16.42
CA ILE A 20 2.35 -4.65 -15.23
C ILE A 20 3.05 -3.44 -14.64
N TYR A 21 2.72 -3.14 -13.38
CA TYR A 21 3.34 -2.07 -12.61
C TYR A 21 4.06 -2.68 -11.41
N GLN A 22 5.35 -2.35 -11.28
CA GLN A 22 6.07 -2.61 -10.05
C GLN A 22 5.62 -1.62 -8.97
N PHE A 23 5.53 -2.10 -7.74
CA PHE A 23 5.04 -1.34 -6.60
C PHE A 23 5.98 -1.45 -5.39
N GLY A 24 5.57 -0.83 -4.27
CA GLY A 24 6.14 -1.10 -2.95
C GLY A 24 7.50 -0.45 -2.71
N SER A 25 8.27 -1.07 -1.81
CA SER A 25 9.47 -0.45 -1.22
C SER A 25 10.54 -0.06 -2.24
N ARG A 26 10.58 -0.72 -3.41
CA ARG A 26 11.50 -0.41 -4.53
C ARG A 26 11.09 0.83 -5.31
N VAL A 27 9.80 1.13 -5.39
CA VAL A 27 9.27 2.37 -5.98
C VAL A 27 9.54 3.54 -5.05
N TYR A 28 9.36 3.36 -3.75
CA TYR A 28 9.56 4.43 -2.76
C TYR A 28 11.02 4.72 -2.47
N GLU A 29 11.93 3.80 -2.82
CA GLU A 29 13.37 3.93 -2.56
C GLU A 29 13.69 4.20 -1.08
N CYS A 30 12.88 3.63 -0.18
CA CYS A 30 12.96 3.90 1.26
C CYS A 30 13.92 2.97 2.03
N LYS A 31 14.51 1.98 1.36
CA LYS A 31 15.50 1.05 1.96
C LYS A 31 16.84 1.17 1.25
N GLN A 32 17.92 0.93 1.99
CA GLN A 32 19.28 0.87 1.44
C GLN A 32 19.58 -0.50 0.81
N ASP A 33 19.04 -1.58 1.39
CA ASP A 33 19.18 -2.93 0.88
C ASP A 33 17.81 -3.57 0.60
N TYR A 34 17.69 -4.15 -0.58
CA TYR A 34 16.50 -4.82 -1.11
C TYR A 34 16.67 -6.34 -1.25
N SER A 35 17.83 -6.89 -0.87
CA SER A 35 18.16 -8.31 -0.99
C SER A 35 17.10 -9.23 -0.36
N SER A 36 16.50 -8.80 0.75
CA SER A 36 15.45 -9.50 1.50
C SER A 36 14.04 -8.97 1.26
N SER A 37 13.86 -8.01 0.35
CA SER A 37 12.53 -7.44 0.08
C SER A 37 11.86 -8.19 -1.06
N ASP A 38 10.62 -8.59 -0.83
CA ASP A 38 9.67 -9.07 -1.83
C ASP A 38 9.47 -8.06 -2.97
N TRP A 39 9.05 -8.57 -4.12
CA TRP A 39 8.66 -7.75 -5.27
C TRP A 39 7.15 -7.58 -5.29
N ASP A 40 6.69 -6.35 -5.07
CA ASP A 40 5.27 -6.00 -5.16
C ASP A 40 4.86 -5.65 -6.61
N PHE A 41 3.73 -6.15 -7.08
CA PHE A 41 3.18 -5.83 -8.40
C PHE A 41 1.67 -5.58 -8.40
N ILE A 42 1.25 -4.70 -9.31
CA ILE A 42 -0.12 -4.57 -9.78
C ILE A 42 -0.16 -5.05 -11.22
N ILE A 43 -1.00 -6.04 -11.51
CA ILE A 43 -1.14 -6.62 -12.84
C ILE A 43 -2.57 -6.43 -13.32
N VAL A 44 -2.73 -5.95 -14.55
CA VAL A 44 -4.04 -5.80 -15.19
C VAL A 44 -4.14 -6.83 -16.30
N VAL A 45 -5.18 -7.66 -16.26
CA VAL A 45 -5.46 -8.70 -17.25
C VAL A 45 -6.78 -8.43 -17.97
N ASN A 46 -6.94 -9.01 -19.16
CA ASN A 46 -8.15 -8.93 -19.95
C ASN A 46 -9.36 -9.51 -19.19
N ASP A 47 -10.53 -8.90 -19.32
CA ASP A 47 -11.77 -9.36 -18.68
C ASP A 47 -12.21 -10.77 -19.12
N SER A 48 -11.78 -11.20 -20.32
CA SER A 48 -12.03 -12.55 -20.84
C SER A 48 -11.24 -13.64 -20.12
N LEU A 49 -10.18 -13.30 -19.37
CA LEU A 49 -9.45 -14.26 -18.57
C LEU A 49 -10.37 -14.78 -17.45
N LYS A 50 -10.63 -16.09 -17.49
CA LYS A 50 -11.40 -16.77 -16.46
C LYS A 50 -10.54 -16.89 -15.20
N LEU A 51 -10.78 -15.98 -14.26
CA LEU A 51 -10.26 -16.09 -12.91
C LEU A 51 -11.10 -17.13 -12.11
N PRO A 52 -10.51 -17.83 -11.12
CA PRO A 52 -11.25 -18.75 -10.26
C PRO A 52 -12.44 -18.05 -9.60
N ASP A 53 -13.59 -18.72 -9.55
CA ASP A 53 -14.81 -18.15 -8.99
C ASP A 53 -14.69 -18.07 -7.46
N ILE A 54 -14.59 -16.85 -6.94
CA ILE A 54 -14.42 -16.56 -5.50
C ILE A 54 -15.63 -17.04 -4.68
N THR A 55 -16.78 -17.33 -5.32
CA THR A 55 -17.96 -17.84 -4.63
C THR A 55 -17.84 -19.31 -4.17
N GLN A 56 -16.83 -20.05 -4.63
CA GLN A 56 -16.67 -21.49 -4.36
C GLN A 56 -15.42 -21.86 -3.55
N HIS A 57 -14.96 -21.02 -2.62
CA HIS A 57 -13.96 -21.45 -1.65
C HIS A 57 -14.61 -22.04 -0.38
N GLU A 58 -15.30 -23.16 -0.55
CA GLU A 58 -14.97 -24.36 0.22
C GLU A 58 -13.92 -25.12 -0.62
N GLU A 59 -12.78 -25.39 -0.01
CA GLU A 59 -11.67 -26.23 -0.47
C GLU A 59 -11.93 -27.09 -1.73
N THR A 60 -11.73 -26.55 -2.92
CA THR A 60 -11.49 -27.40 -4.10
C THR A 60 -10.46 -26.78 -5.03
N SER A 61 -9.34 -27.50 -5.11
CA SER A 61 -8.27 -27.37 -6.08
C SER A 61 -8.77 -27.77 -7.48
N THR A 62 -9.37 -26.87 -8.24
CA THR A 62 -9.60 -27.10 -9.68
C THR A 62 -9.56 -25.78 -10.48
N GLY A 63 -8.52 -25.63 -11.31
CA GLY A 63 -8.50 -24.61 -12.37
C GLY A 63 -7.10 -24.22 -12.87
N PHE A 64 -6.13 -24.12 -11.97
CA PHE A 64 -4.75 -23.78 -12.33
C PHE A 64 -3.77 -24.65 -11.56
N SER A 65 -3.13 -25.62 -12.22
CA SER A 65 -2.18 -26.56 -11.62
C SER A 65 -0.81 -25.96 -11.23
N HIS A 66 -0.66 -24.63 -11.31
CA HIS A 66 0.60 -23.93 -11.01
C HIS A 66 0.49 -22.84 -9.94
N PHE A 67 -0.69 -22.62 -9.35
CA PHE A 67 -0.83 -21.76 -8.16
C PHE A 67 -0.75 -22.61 -6.89
N GLU A 68 0.41 -23.24 -6.66
CA GLU A 68 0.69 -23.99 -5.41
C GLU A 68 1.06 -23.08 -4.23
N GLU A 69 1.20 -21.77 -4.44
CA GLU A 69 1.48 -20.77 -3.39
C GLU A 69 0.22 -20.02 -2.95
N GLU A 70 0.22 -19.44 -1.74
CA GLU A 70 -0.95 -18.88 -1.03
C GLU A 70 -1.69 -17.77 -1.80
N SER A 71 -2.53 -18.17 -2.76
CA SER A 71 -3.45 -17.26 -3.43
C SER A 71 -4.65 -16.94 -2.52
N LYS A 72 -4.93 -15.66 -2.34
CA LYS A 72 -6.08 -15.15 -1.56
C LYS A 72 -6.99 -14.36 -2.48
N TYR A 73 -8.27 -14.63 -2.35
CA TYR A 73 -9.30 -13.99 -3.16
C TYR A 73 -9.98 -12.89 -2.36
N SER A 74 -10.19 -11.72 -2.98
CA SER A 74 -10.88 -10.61 -2.32
C SER A 74 -11.75 -9.83 -3.30
N LYS A 75 -12.50 -8.85 -2.78
CA LYS A 75 -13.31 -7.93 -3.56
C LYS A 75 -12.68 -6.55 -3.59
N ASP A 76 -12.71 -5.90 -4.75
CA ASP A 76 -12.41 -4.47 -4.90
C ASP A 76 -13.50 -3.61 -4.21
N PRO A 77 -13.35 -2.26 -4.16
CA PRO A 77 -14.35 -1.38 -3.55
C PRO A 77 -15.76 -1.47 -4.16
N THR A 78 -15.92 -2.06 -5.34
CA THR A 78 -17.19 -2.29 -6.05
C THR A 78 -17.74 -3.70 -5.90
N GLY A 79 -16.99 -4.60 -5.25
CA GLY A 79 -17.38 -6.01 -5.11
C GLY A 79 -16.78 -6.94 -6.15
N SER A 80 -15.94 -6.45 -7.06
CA SER A 80 -15.37 -7.24 -8.15
C SER A 80 -14.18 -8.09 -7.67
N ALA A 81 -14.03 -9.28 -8.25
CA ALA A 81 -12.94 -10.20 -7.93
C ALA A 81 -11.54 -9.61 -8.15
N ILE A 82 -10.70 -9.68 -7.12
CA ILE A 82 -9.26 -9.41 -7.15
C ILE A 82 -8.55 -10.68 -6.66
N ILE A 83 -7.47 -11.07 -7.34
CA ILE A 83 -6.56 -12.13 -6.89
C ILE A 83 -5.35 -11.49 -6.23
N HIS A 84 -5.04 -11.95 -5.03
CA HIS A 84 -3.76 -11.70 -4.37
C HIS A 84 -2.94 -12.98 -4.47
N TYR A 85 -1.76 -12.87 -5.06
CA TYR A 85 -0.77 -13.94 -5.09
C TYR A 85 0.37 -13.55 -4.16
N HIS A 86 0.76 -14.47 -3.28
CA HIS A 86 1.83 -14.25 -2.33
C HIS A 86 2.81 -15.43 -2.33
N SER A 87 4.09 -15.11 -2.46
CA SER A 87 5.21 -16.03 -2.30
C SER A 87 6.33 -15.36 -1.51
N GLU A 88 7.38 -16.11 -1.17
CA GLU A 88 8.55 -15.57 -0.44
C GLU A 88 9.23 -14.39 -1.17
N SER A 89 9.06 -14.31 -2.50
CA SER A 89 9.76 -13.33 -3.34
C SER A 89 8.85 -12.39 -4.13
N VAL A 90 7.56 -12.68 -4.24
CA VAL A 90 6.61 -11.93 -5.07
C VAL A 90 5.30 -11.76 -4.33
N ASP A 91 4.82 -10.52 -4.26
CA ASP A 91 3.46 -10.17 -3.90
C ASP A 91 2.81 -9.50 -5.12
N ALA A 92 1.72 -10.06 -5.63
CA ALA A 92 1.06 -9.54 -6.82
C ALA A 92 -0.45 -9.42 -6.59
N THR A 93 -0.99 -8.24 -6.85
CA THR A 93 -2.44 -8.03 -6.93
C THR A 93 -2.84 -7.98 -8.40
N ILE A 94 -3.69 -8.92 -8.82
CA ILE A 94 -4.14 -9.08 -10.20
C ILE A 94 -5.58 -8.59 -10.32
N PHE A 95 -5.77 -7.60 -11.19
CA PHE A 95 -7.06 -7.01 -11.55
C PHE A 95 -7.46 -7.45 -12.94
N ARG A 96 -8.73 -7.79 -13.14
CA ARG A 96 -9.32 -7.68 -14.48
C ARG A 96 -9.47 -6.21 -14.86
N GLU A 97 -9.46 -5.92 -16.15
CA GLU A 97 -9.56 -4.55 -16.68
C GLU A 97 -10.75 -3.79 -16.08
N PHE A 98 -11.94 -4.36 -16.08
CA PHE A 98 -13.12 -3.74 -15.49
C PHE A 98 -12.93 -3.41 -14.00
N SER A 99 -12.33 -4.33 -13.23
CA SER A 99 -12.04 -4.14 -11.81
C SER A 99 -10.95 -3.08 -11.57
N PHE A 100 -9.97 -2.98 -12.46
CA PHE A 100 -8.95 -1.94 -12.39
C PHE A 100 -9.54 -0.56 -12.68
N LEU A 101 -10.40 -0.43 -13.69
CA LEU A 101 -11.14 0.79 -13.99
C LEU A 101 -12.01 1.24 -12.80
N ASN A 102 -12.69 0.30 -12.15
CA ASN A 102 -13.41 0.57 -10.92
C ASN A 102 -12.49 1.02 -9.80
N ALA A 103 -11.37 0.33 -9.58
CA ALA A 103 -10.37 0.71 -8.58
C ALA A 103 -9.88 2.16 -8.81
N ILE A 104 -9.66 2.57 -10.06
CA ILE A 104 -9.32 3.95 -10.43
C ILE A 104 -10.46 4.91 -10.08
N ASN A 105 -11.69 4.61 -10.51
CA ASN A 105 -12.87 5.46 -10.27
C ASN A 105 -13.19 5.67 -8.79
N TYR A 106 -12.82 4.72 -7.92
CA TYR A 106 -13.03 4.79 -6.48
C TYR A 106 -11.79 5.24 -5.68
N PHE A 107 -10.74 5.70 -6.37
CA PHE A 107 -9.48 6.13 -5.76
C PHE A 107 -8.84 5.05 -4.87
N TYR A 108 -8.87 3.80 -5.33
CA TYR A 108 -8.12 2.73 -4.70
C TYR A 108 -6.62 3.03 -4.82
N ILE A 109 -5.96 3.17 -3.67
CA ILE A 109 -4.63 3.77 -3.58
C ILE A 109 -3.60 3.05 -4.47
N PRO A 110 -3.45 1.71 -4.44
CA PRO A 110 -2.51 1.03 -5.34
C PRO A 110 -2.75 1.28 -6.84
N ALA A 111 -4.01 1.44 -7.26
CA ALA A 111 -4.32 1.79 -8.65
C ALA A 111 -3.86 3.21 -8.98
N ILE A 112 -4.15 4.19 -8.11
CA ILE A 112 -3.71 5.58 -8.29
C ILE A 112 -2.18 5.71 -8.29
N GLU A 113 -1.51 4.99 -7.39
CA GLU A 113 -0.04 4.93 -7.37
C GLU A 113 0.51 4.34 -8.68
N SER A 114 -0.07 3.23 -9.17
CA SER A 114 0.33 2.58 -10.42
C SER A 114 0.15 3.49 -11.64
N LEU A 115 -0.96 4.23 -11.73
CA LEU A 115 -1.18 5.20 -12.80
C LEU A 115 -0.18 6.34 -12.75
N SER A 116 0.17 6.80 -11.55
CA SER A 116 1.13 7.89 -11.35
C SER A 116 2.56 7.51 -11.79
N LEU A 117 2.91 6.22 -11.84
CA LEU A 117 4.20 5.77 -12.38
C LEU A 117 4.35 6.08 -13.88
N GLN A 118 3.25 6.12 -14.62
CA GLN A 118 3.25 6.26 -16.07
C GLN A 118 3.53 7.69 -16.54
N THR A 119 3.38 8.66 -15.65
CA THR A 119 3.37 10.08 -16.01
C THR A 119 4.75 10.73 -15.87
N ILE A 120 5.69 10.06 -15.21
CA ILE A 120 7.07 10.52 -15.03
C ILE A 120 8.01 9.63 -15.87
N PRO A 121 8.64 10.13 -16.94
CA PRO A 121 9.35 9.29 -17.91
C PRO A 121 10.41 8.35 -17.32
N HIS A 122 11.26 8.85 -16.42
CA HIS A 122 12.32 8.03 -15.80
C HIS A 122 11.75 6.97 -14.84
N ILE A 123 10.69 7.28 -14.10
CA ILE A 123 9.96 6.33 -13.25
C ILE A 123 9.25 5.29 -14.12
N LYS A 124 8.56 5.73 -15.18
CA LYS A 124 7.87 4.85 -16.14
C LYS A 124 8.81 3.79 -16.68
N SER A 125 9.98 4.21 -17.18
CA SER A 125 10.97 3.28 -17.76
C SER A 125 11.51 2.24 -16.77
N LYS A 126 11.45 2.53 -15.47
CA LYS A 126 12.00 1.68 -14.41
C LYS A 126 10.95 0.74 -13.81
N TYR A 127 9.72 1.22 -13.63
CA TYR A 127 8.70 0.54 -12.82
C TYR A 127 7.45 0.12 -13.61
N VAL A 128 7.29 0.54 -14.87
CA VAL A 128 6.20 0.07 -15.73
C VAL A 128 6.76 -0.99 -16.67
N TRP A 129 6.53 -2.25 -16.32
CA TRP A 129 7.11 -3.41 -17.00
C TRP A 129 6.35 -3.79 -18.27
N LYS A 130 5.05 -3.50 -18.31
CA LYS A 130 4.22 -3.64 -19.51
C LYS A 130 3.14 -2.56 -19.51
N LEU A 131 2.93 -1.95 -20.68
CA LEU A 131 1.88 -0.94 -20.88
C LEU A 131 1.25 -1.14 -22.25
N THR A 132 0.15 -1.89 -22.30
CA THR A 132 -0.65 -2.08 -23.52
C THR A 132 -1.77 -1.06 -23.59
N ILE A 133 -2.35 -0.68 -22.44
CA ILE A 133 -3.46 0.27 -22.35
C ILE A 133 -3.09 1.47 -21.47
N ASP A 134 -3.40 2.67 -21.93
CA ASP A 134 -3.11 3.93 -21.23
C ASP A 134 -4.32 4.44 -20.43
N TYR A 135 -4.45 3.97 -19.19
CA TYR A 135 -5.51 4.39 -18.27
C TYR A 135 -5.21 5.74 -17.62
N LYS A 136 -6.25 6.50 -17.24
CA LYS A 136 -6.12 7.85 -16.66
C LYS A 136 -6.81 7.96 -15.30
N ILE A 137 -6.22 8.76 -14.41
CA ILE A 137 -6.84 9.16 -13.14
C ILE A 137 -8.03 10.09 -13.47
N PRO A 138 -9.22 9.90 -12.88
CA PRO A 138 -10.37 10.77 -13.10
C PRO A 138 -10.04 12.19 -12.66
N ASP A 139 -10.60 13.20 -13.33
CA ASP A 139 -10.35 14.61 -12.99
C ASP A 139 -10.74 14.90 -11.53
N ILE A 140 -9.73 15.16 -10.70
CA ILE A 140 -9.90 15.43 -9.27
C ILE A 140 -10.61 16.76 -9.03
N ASN A 141 -10.66 17.67 -10.01
CA ASN A 141 -11.29 18.97 -9.80
C ASN A 141 -12.82 18.90 -9.66
N LEU A 142 -13.43 17.78 -10.06
CA LEU A 142 -14.85 17.54 -9.88
C LEU A 142 -15.19 17.38 -8.38
N ALA A 143 -16.23 18.08 -7.92
CA ALA A 143 -16.65 18.10 -6.51
C ALA A 143 -16.89 16.69 -5.91
N HIS A 144 -17.50 15.80 -6.70
CA HIS A 144 -17.71 14.40 -6.31
C HIS A 144 -16.36 13.67 -6.11
N ASN A 145 -15.42 13.85 -7.03
CA ASN A 145 -14.11 13.21 -7.00
C ASN A 145 -13.25 13.70 -5.84
N LYS A 146 -13.27 15.01 -5.51
CA LYS A 146 -12.62 15.53 -4.28
C LYS A 146 -13.14 14.84 -3.03
N SER A 147 -14.46 14.71 -2.93
CA SER A 147 -15.12 14.07 -1.79
C SER A 147 -14.77 12.59 -1.68
N LEU A 148 -14.74 11.87 -2.80
CA LEU A 148 -14.41 10.45 -2.86
C LEU A 148 -12.92 10.21 -2.57
N LEU A 149 -12.02 10.96 -3.23
CA LEU A 149 -10.57 10.94 -2.98
C LEU A 149 -10.29 11.10 -1.48
N ARG A 150 -10.87 12.15 -0.86
CA ARG A 150 -10.68 12.41 0.57
C ARG A 150 -11.13 11.25 1.43
N ARG A 151 -12.31 10.69 1.14
CA ARG A 151 -12.88 9.57 1.90
C ARG A 151 -11.99 8.33 1.79
N SER A 152 -11.62 7.93 0.57
CA SER A 152 -10.80 6.74 0.31
C SER A 152 -9.45 6.83 0.99
N PHE A 153 -8.70 7.92 0.77
CA PHE A 153 -7.36 8.08 1.35
C PHE A 153 -7.39 8.24 2.87
N SER A 154 -8.32 9.02 3.43
CA SER A 154 -8.42 9.20 4.89
C SER A 154 -8.76 7.90 5.60
N ALA A 155 -9.68 7.10 5.04
CA ALA A 155 -10.10 5.83 5.62
C ALA A 155 -8.94 4.83 5.69
N VAL A 156 -8.19 4.65 4.60
CA VAL A 156 -7.04 3.72 4.61
C VAL A 156 -5.96 4.22 5.57
N SER A 157 -5.64 5.52 5.56
CA SER A 157 -4.70 6.11 6.53
C SER A 157 -5.11 5.84 7.98
N ASP A 158 -6.39 6.03 8.32
CA ASP A 158 -6.90 5.79 9.68
C ASP A 158 -6.82 4.31 10.06
N ASN A 159 -7.17 3.41 9.15
CA ASN A 159 -7.04 1.96 9.34
C ASN A 159 -5.59 1.54 9.56
N SER A 160 -4.63 2.06 8.78
CA SER A 160 -3.20 1.76 8.94
C SER A 160 -2.66 2.24 10.28
N PHE A 161 -3.13 3.38 10.79
CA PHE A 161 -2.76 3.89 12.11
C PHE A 161 -3.26 2.96 13.23
N VAL A 162 -4.49 2.47 13.14
CA VAL A 162 -5.03 1.48 14.10
C VAL A 162 -4.32 0.13 13.98
N LYS A 163 -3.96 -0.29 12.76
CA LYS A 163 -3.18 -1.51 12.50
C LYS A 163 -1.81 -1.44 13.17
N CYS A 164 -1.16 -0.27 13.16
CA CYS A 164 0.10 -0.07 13.89
C CYS A 164 -0.03 -0.46 15.37
N ARG A 165 -1.02 0.10 16.08
CA ARG A 165 -1.27 -0.25 17.49
C ARG A 165 -1.40 -1.76 17.66
N LYS A 166 -2.31 -2.37 16.90
CA LYS A 166 -2.57 -3.81 16.98
C LYS A 166 -1.29 -4.63 16.77
N LYS A 167 -0.47 -4.28 15.78
CA LYS A 167 0.75 -5.01 15.45
C LYS A 167 1.85 -4.83 16.49
N ILE A 168 2.06 -3.62 17.00
CA ILE A 168 3.05 -3.37 18.07
C ILE A 168 2.66 -4.10 19.36
N THR A 169 1.38 -4.10 19.73
CA THR A 169 0.94 -4.65 21.02
C THR A 169 0.64 -6.15 21.01
N LEU A 170 0.62 -6.82 19.84
CA LEU A 170 0.20 -8.22 19.75
C LEU A 170 1.35 -9.20 19.99
N HIS A 171 2.50 -8.98 19.35
CA HIS A 171 3.67 -9.86 19.47
C HIS A 171 4.94 -9.06 19.17
N PRO A 172 6.06 -9.27 19.88
CA PRO A 172 7.29 -8.50 19.67
C PRO A 172 7.80 -8.59 18.21
N GLU A 173 7.68 -9.75 17.57
CA GLU A 173 8.08 -9.95 16.16
C GLU A 173 7.27 -9.12 15.15
N GLN A 174 6.10 -8.61 15.54
CA GLN A 174 5.23 -7.81 14.68
C GLN A 174 5.52 -6.31 14.79
N GLU A 175 6.47 -5.90 15.63
CA GLU A 175 6.79 -4.48 15.85
C GLU A 175 7.18 -3.78 14.55
N TYR A 176 8.10 -4.36 13.78
CA TYR A 176 8.51 -3.81 12.48
C TYR A 176 7.32 -3.61 11.53
N VAL A 177 6.39 -4.58 11.50
CA VAL A 177 5.15 -4.49 10.70
C VAL A 177 4.24 -3.37 11.21
N GLY A 178 4.19 -3.17 12.53
CA GLY A 178 3.48 -2.06 13.15
C GLY A 178 4.06 -0.71 12.76
N ARG A 179 5.39 -0.54 12.88
CA ARG A 179 6.11 0.69 12.49
C ARG A 179 5.91 1.02 11.00
N LYS A 180 6.02 0.01 10.12
CA LYS A 180 5.65 0.16 8.69
C LYS A 180 4.21 0.63 8.49
N SER A 181 3.26 0.12 9.29
CA SER A 181 1.85 0.54 9.20
C SER A 181 1.64 2.00 9.62
N LEU A 182 2.39 2.50 10.60
CA LEU A 182 2.37 3.91 10.99
C LEU A 182 2.94 4.82 9.89
N TRP A 183 4.11 4.46 9.35
CA TRP A 183 4.68 5.18 8.21
C TRP A 183 3.71 5.22 7.03
N HIS A 184 3.10 4.08 6.69
CA HIS A 184 2.13 3.98 5.61
C HIS A 184 0.91 4.87 5.83
N SER A 185 0.41 4.98 7.08
CA SER A 185 -0.68 5.91 7.45
C SER A 185 -0.37 7.35 7.03
N LEU A 186 0.85 7.82 7.30
CA LEU A 186 1.27 9.19 6.97
C LEU A 186 1.56 9.35 5.46
N ARG A 187 2.22 8.37 4.84
CA ARG A 187 2.51 8.36 3.39
C ARG A 187 1.23 8.46 2.57
N ILE A 188 0.18 7.74 2.94
CA ILE A 188 -1.11 7.83 2.25
C ILE A 188 -1.62 9.27 2.24
N LEU A 189 -1.58 9.98 3.36
CA LEU A 189 -2.06 11.37 3.40
C LEU A 189 -1.20 12.32 2.57
N LEU A 190 0.13 12.13 2.57
CA LEU A 190 1.05 12.88 1.73
C LEU A 190 0.74 12.65 0.24
N PHE A 191 0.59 11.40 -0.17
CA PHE A 191 0.21 11.04 -1.54
C PHE A 191 -1.18 11.58 -1.89
N GLY A 192 -2.13 11.56 -0.96
CA GLY A 192 -3.44 12.18 -1.14
C GLY A 192 -3.35 13.69 -1.41
N CYS A 193 -2.44 14.40 -0.74
CA CYS A 193 -2.18 15.81 -1.02
C CYS A 193 -1.63 16.00 -2.43
N GLN A 194 -0.62 15.21 -2.83
CA GLN A 194 -0.05 15.28 -4.19
C GLN A 194 -1.13 15.02 -5.26
N VAL A 195 -1.97 13.99 -5.08
CA VAL A 195 -3.06 13.68 -6.03
C VAL A 195 -4.07 14.83 -6.10
N ALA A 196 -4.39 15.46 -4.96
CA ALA A 196 -5.30 16.60 -4.94
C ALA A 196 -4.71 17.87 -5.59
N GLU A 197 -3.39 18.07 -5.51
CA GLU A 197 -2.69 19.23 -6.06
C GLU A 197 -2.31 19.05 -7.55
N HIS A 198 -1.97 17.83 -7.95
CA HIS A 198 -1.31 17.55 -9.23
C HIS A 198 -2.04 16.51 -10.08
N ASN A 199 -3.17 15.98 -9.61
CA ASN A 199 -3.92 14.89 -10.27
C ASN A 199 -3.11 13.59 -10.41
N GLN A 200 -2.00 13.45 -9.68
CA GLN A 200 -1.08 12.30 -9.68
C GLN A 200 -0.09 12.41 -8.50
N ILE A 201 0.63 11.32 -8.21
CA ILE A 201 1.79 11.34 -7.32
C ILE A 201 3.03 11.70 -8.14
N ILE A 202 3.70 12.79 -7.77
CA ILE A 202 4.89 13.28 -8.46
C ILE A 202 6.20 12.94 -7.74
N ASN A 203 6.12 12.65 -6.44
CA ASN A 203 7.26 12.30 -5.60
C ASN A 203 6.93 11.09 -4.72
N PHE A 204 7.39 9.91 -5.14
CA PHE A 204 7.21 8.66 -4.42
C PHE A 204 8.09 8.53 -3.15
N GLN A 205 9.08 9.41 -2.99
CA GLN A 205 10.03 9.43 -1.87
C GLN A 205 9.66 10.46 -0.80
N GLU A 206 8.55 11.21 -0.95
CA GLU A 206 8.15 12.31 -0.05
C GLU A 206 8.09 11.87 1.43
N ALA A 207 7.77 10.60 1.69
CA ALA A 207 7.66 10.04 3.02
C ALA A 207 8.95 9.35 3.54
N ASN A 208 10.09 9.44 2.84
CA ASN A 208 11.29 8.68 3.21
C ASN A 208 11.95 9.18 4.50
N ALA A 209 11.89 10.48 4.79
CA ALA A 209 12.34 11.01 6.08
C ALA A 209 11.53 10.41 7.24
N LEU A 210 10.21 10.22 7.04
CA LEU A 210 9.35 9.55 8.02
C LEU A 210 9.64 8.05 8.10
N TYR A 211 9.99 7.40 7.00
CA TYR A 211 10.40 5.99 7.03
C TYR A 211 11.64 5.83 7.90
N LYS A 212 12.63 6.71 7.74
CA LYS A 212 13.82 6.73 8.58
C LYS A 212 13.45 6.93 10.06
N ASP A 213 12.69 7.98 10.38
CA ASP A 213 12.30 8.35 11.76
C ASP A 213 11.38 7.33 12.46
N ILE A 214 10.61 6.54 11.71
CA ILE A 214 9.64 5.57 12.28
C ILE A 214 10.19 4.14 12.24
N VAL A 215 10.79 3.75 11.13
CA VAL A 215 11.11 2.34 10.80
C VAL A 215 12.60 2.03 10.97
N VAL A 216 13.49 3.01 10.79
CA VAL A 216 14.94 2.80 10.98
C VAL A 216 15.37 3.26 12.37
N ASP A 217 15.09 4.51 12.71
CA ASP A 217 15.43 5.16 13.98
C ASP A 217 14.40 4.76 15.04
N GLU A 218 14.42 3.48 15.44
CA GLU A 218 13.49 2.91 16.42
C GLU A 218 13.55 3.65 17.76
N ILE A 219 12.39 3.82 18.43
CA ILE A 219 12.36 4.23 19.84
C ILE A 219 12.86 3.03 20.66
N PRO A 220 14.04 3.10 21.31
CA PRO A 220 14.58 1.96 22.03
C PRO A 220 13.65 1.55 23.19
N CYS A 221 13.44 0.26 23.38
CA CYS A 221 12.70 -0.27 24.53
C CYS A 221 13.59 -0.42 25.78
N ASP A 222 14.89 -0.63 25.59
CA ASP A 222 15.79 -1.11 26.65
C ASP A 222 16.97 -0.17 26.94
N ASP A 223 17.18 0.89 26.16
CA ASP A 223 18.31 1.80 26.37
C ASP A 223 17.87 3.19 26.85
N LEU A 224 18.35 3.52 28.05
CA LEU A 224 18.27 4.80 28.76
C LEU A 224 18.84 6.03 28.01
N VAL A 225 19.09 5.95 26.70
CA VAL A 225 20.00 6.88 26.02
C VAL A 225 19.36 7.69 24.89
N PHE A 226 18.25 7.27 24.27
CA PHE A 226 17.71 8.02 23.11
C PHE A 226 16.22 8.34 23.10
N SER A 227 15.48 7.88 24.10
CA SER A 227 14.23 8.51 24.51
C SER A 227 14.54 9.35 25.74
N SER A 228 14.21 10.65 25.76
CA SER A 228 14.30 11.45 26.98
C SER A 228 13.37 10.95 28.11
N VAL A 229 12.63 9.86 27.89
CA VAL A 229 11.72 9.23 28.83
C VAL A 229 11.90 7.71 28.73
N PRO A 230 12.54 7.02 29.70
CA PRO A 230 12.51 5.56 29.77
C PRO A 230 11.08 5.07 30.03
N PRO A 231 10.76 3.79 29.75
CA PRO A 231 9.54 3.20 30.26
C PRO A 231 9.51 3.34 31.79
N PRO A 232 8.36 3.67 32.41
CA PRO A 232 8.30 3.81 33.86
C PRO A 232 8.65 2.49 34.56
N ASP A 233 9.23 2.58 35.75
CA ASP A 233 9.78 1.43 36.51
C ASP A 233 8.77 0.29 36.76
N ASN A 234 7.47 0.58 36.60
CA ASN A 234 6.38 -0.38 36.71
C ASN A 234 6.09 -1.18 35.41
N CYS A 235 6.80 -0.92 34.30
CA CYS A 235 6.71 -1.69 33.05
C CYS A 235 7.65 -2.90 33.09
N THR A 236 7.23 -3.93 33.82
CA THR A 236 8.01 -5.16 34.04
C THR A 236 7.79 -6.23 32.97
N SER A 237 6.67 -6.18 32.24
CA SER A 237 6.36 -7.13 31.16
C SER A 237 6.57 -6.54 29.76
N TRP A 238 6.73 -7.43 28.77
CA TRP A 238 6.81 -7.03 27.35
C TRP A 238 5.54 -6.30 26.90
N GLU A 239 4.35 -6.76 27.30
CA GLU A 239 3.06 -6.15 26.94
C GLU A 239 3.02 -4.69 27.38
N GLN A 240 3.43 -4.43 28.62
CA GLN A 240 3.45 -3.09 29.20
C GLN A 240 4.40 -2.18 28.43
N ARG A 241 5.60 -2.68 28.08
CA ARG A 241 6.57 -1.95 27.25
C ARG A 241 6.04 -1.69 25.84
N ALA A 242 5.38 -2.66 25.22
CA ALA A 242 4.78 -2.51 23.88
C ALA A 242 3.66 -1.46 23.86
N VAL A 243 2.81 -1.45 24.89
CA VAL A 243 1.75 -0.43 25.07
C VAL A 243 2.38 0.95 25.29
N TRP A 244 3.38 1.05 26.16
CA TRP A 244 4.10 2.31 26.40
C TRP A 244 4.75 2.84 25.11
N LYS A 245 5.44 1.97 24.36
CA LYS A 245 6.08 2.31 23.08
C LYS A 245 5.04 2.82 22.07
N TRP A 246 3.89 2.15 21.95
CA TRP A 246 2.78 2.64 21.13
C TRP A 246 2.31 4.04 21.57
N GLU A 247 2.18 4.31 22.86
CA GLU A 247 1.76 5.64 23.34
C GLU A 247 2.81 6.71 23.03
N GLN A 248 4.12 6.40 22.99
CA GLN A 248 5.15 7.32 22.50
C GLN A 248 4.97 7.61 21.01
N TYR A 249 4.79 6.58 20.17
CA TYR A 249 4.49 6.75 18.74
C TYR A 249 3.23 7.59 18.53
N LYS A 250 2.14 7.26 19.23
CA LYS A 250 0.88 7.97 19.14
C LYS A 250 1.04 9.44 19.55
N LYS A 251 1.73 9.73 20.64
CA LYS A 251 1.99 11.10 21.10
C LYS A 251 2.77 11.89 20.04
N LYS A 252 3.85 11.32 19.49
CA LYS A 252 4.71 11.98 18.49
C LYS A 252 3.97 12.23 17.16
N TYR A 253 3.29 11.22 16.61
CA TYR A 253 2.80 11.28 15.24
C TYR A 253 1.33 11.67 15.08
N THR A 254 0.53 11.72 16.16
CA THR A 254 -0.87 12.17 16.06
C THR A 254 -0.96 13.63 15.62
N VAL A 255 -0.09 14.51 16.13
CA VAL A 255 -0.08 15.93 15.75
C VAL A 255 0.20 16.08 14.25
N MET A 256 1.26 15.44 13.77
CA MET A 256 1.64 15.43 12.35
C MET A 256 0.52 14.84 11.47
N LYS A 257 -0.06 13.70 11.86
CA LYS A 257 -1.17 13.10 11.13
C LYS A 257 -2.36 14.06 11.03
N ASN A 258 -2.70 14.76 12.11
CA ASN A 258 -3.78 15.74 12.10
C ASN A 258 -3.49 16.95 11.20
N GLN A 259 -2.24 17.43 11.18
CA GLN A 259 -1.80 18.49 10.27
C GLN A 259 -1.93 18.03 8.81
N LEU A 260 -1.47 16.82 8.48
CA LEU A 260 -1.61 16.24 7.13
C LEU A 260 -3.09 16.06 6.74
N LYS A 261 -3.94 15.55 7.65
CA LYS A 261 -5.38 15.47 7.41
C LYS A 261 -6.01 16.84 7.17
N SER A 262 -5.56 17.87 7.89
CA SER A 262 -6.04 19.25 7.72
C SER A 262 -5.65 19.81 6.35
N ARG A 263 -4.38 19.67 5.95
CA ARG A 263 -3.90 20.05 4.61
C ARG A 263 -4.67 19.31 3.53
N PHE A 264 -4.84 17.99 3.67
CA PHE A 264 -5.55 17.21 2.68
C PHE A 264 -7.03 17.63 2.57
N LYS A 265 -7.68 17.96 3.69
CA LYS A 265 -9.05 18.51 3.70
C LYS A 265 -9.16 19.85 2.98
N SER A 266 -8.16 20.74 3.08
CA SER A 266 -8.20 22.02 2.36
C SER A 266 -8.04 21.84 0.85
N LEU A 267 -7.27 20.83 0.42
CA LEU A 267 -7.05 20.52 -1.00
C LEU A 267 -8.24 19.77 -1.63
N ALA A 268 -8.86 18.86 -0.87
CA ALA A 268 -10.00 18.04 -1.28
C ALA A 268 -11.21 18.22 -0.34
N PRO A 269 -11.84 19.41 -0.32
CA PRO A 269 -13.02 19.64 0.52
C PRO A 269 -14.16 18.69 0.14
N ILE A 270 -14.96 18.25 1.14
CA ILE A 270 -16.23 17.61 0.81
C ILE A 270 -17.21 18.73 0.50
N VAL A 271 -17.71 18.74 -0.73
CA VAL A 271 -18.85 19.57 -1.11
C VAL A 271 -20.08 18.83 -0.61
N LYS A 272 -20.87 19.51 0.24
CA LYS A 272 -22.15 19.01 0.75
C LYS A 272 -23.23 19.17 -0.31
#